data_AF-A0A226XBA5-F1
#
_entry.id   AF-A0A226XBA5-F1
#
_cell.length_a   1.000
_cell.length_b   1.000
_cell.length_c   1.000
_cell.angle_alpha   90.00
_cell.angle_beta   90.00
_cell.angle_gamma   90.00
#
_symmetry.space_group_name_H-M   'P 1'
#
loop_
_entity.id
_entity.type
_entity.pdbx_description
1 polymer ?
#
loop_
_entity_poly.entity_id
_entity_poly.type
_entity_poly.pdbx_seq_one_letter_code
_entity_poly.pdbx_strand_id
1 'polypeptide(L)'
;MLTLLWKQNLWSCSYTATRKEGFPMNNRDSGQANVNASVRSVSSLDDKSVSRLTKHMSVPAAFFALADPVVGQVTARAHQLVSQGDAETLHKFRVALRQLRALWWAFAPLMDSAQAKLERDEFKRLAGVAGDTRDWDVLCALLSSARQCSAIVENLAPALAVQRELALSSTWATLKHADIETHMRSVLLGTLRQLEEHGDEPVNKFAETRVRKAEKALRTSIKQAHRHKLPDFDALHEVRIAGKKLRYLLEFFAPLLAGHHDKNIKRLMTFQTQLGNLNDVVVSEVKLRETPLSGIGENDLTQTLNWMTKEKTRRLRAAQRHIRRIKER
;
A
#
# COMPACT_ATOMS: atom_id res chain seq x y z
N MET A 1 -3.51 -29.99 -6.11
CA MET A 1 -3.91 -29.98 -4.68
C MET A 1 -3.09 -28.94 -3.90
N LEU A 2 -3.06 -27.68 -4.38
CA LEU A 2 -2.23 -26.57 -3.85
C LEU A 2 -2.97 -25.23 -3.85
N THR A 3 -4.31 -25.28 -3.74
CA THR A 3 -5.20 -24.10 -3.75
C THR A 3 -5.89 -23.84 -2.41
N LEU A 4 -5.46 -24.51 -1.32
CA LEU A 4 -6.19 -24.52 -0.03
C LEU A 4 -5.41 -23.96 1.18
N LEU A 5 -4.22 -23.39 1.01
CA LEU A 5 -3.40 -22.88 2.12
C LEU A 5 -3.55 -21.37 2.42
N TRP A 6 -4.59 -20.72 1.90
CA TRP A 6 -4.95 -19.34 2.26
C TRP A 6 -6.08 -19.24 3.31
N LYS A 7 -6.53 -20.37 3.83
CA LYS A 7 -7.86 -20.54 4.46
C LYS A 7 -7.98 -20.26 5.96
N GLN A 8 -7.02 -19.63 6.66
CA GLN A 8 -7.03 -19.70 8.13
C GLN A 8 -6.93 -18.41 8.94
N ASN A 9 -7.11 -17.21 8.40
CA ASN A 9 -6.98 -16.00 9.24
C ASN A 9 -7.96 -14.85 8.94
N LEU A 10 -9.23 -15.15 8.65
CA LEU A 10 -10.28 -14.14 8.66
C LEU A 10 -11.49 -14.65 9.43
N TRP A 11 -11.87 -13.86 10.43
CA TRP A 11 -12.69 -14.21 11.56
C TRP A 11 -14.16 -14.46 11.21
N SER A 12 -14.72 -15.49 11.84
CA SER A 12 -16.15 -15.69 12.05
C SER A 12 -16.57 -14.94 13.32
N CYS A 13 -17.45 -13.96 13.20
CA CYS A 13 -18.28 -13.53 14.33
C CYS A 13 -19.62 -13.01 13.83
N SER A 14 -20.66 -13.79 14.11
CA SER A 14 -22.06 -13.48 13.83
C SER A 14 -22.58 -12.51 14.88
N TYR A 15 -23.24 -11.42 14.48
CA TYR A 15 -24.19 -10.75 15.36
C TYR A 15 -25.31 -10.02 14.62
N THR A 16 -26.46 -10.05 15.28
CA THR A 16 -27.83 -9.76 14.85
C THR A 16 -28.14 -8.27 14.74
N ALA A 17 -28.91 -7.92 13.71
CA ALA A 17 -29.38 -6.58 13.40
C ALA A 17 -30.45 -6.06 14.35
N THR A 18 -30.33 -4.79 14.75
CA THR A 18 -31.46 -3.95 15.16
C THR A 18 -31.43 -2.63 14.38
N ARG A 19 -32.60 -2.29 13.87
CA ARG A 19 -32.96 -1.26 12.89
C ARG A 19 -33.35 0.03 13.62
N LYS A 20 -33.03 1.21 13.06
CA LYS A 20 -33.88 2.44 12.94
C LYS A 20 -33.06 3.65 12.44
N GLU A 21 -33.49 4.24 11.30
CA GLU A 21 -34.00 5.63 11.12
C GLU A 21 -32.89 6.70 11.19
N GLY A 22 -32.55 7.56 10.21
CA GLY A 22 -33.16 8.05 8.98
C GLY A 22 -32.97 9.58 8.95
N PHE A 23 -32.18 10.17 8.04
CA PHE A 23 -32.05 11.64 7.80
C PHE A 23 -31.31 11.91 6.46
N PRO A 24 -31.43 13.10 5.83
CA PRO A 24 -31.79 13.24 4.43
C PRO A 24 -30.64 13.76 3.56
N MET A 25 -30.75 13.47 2.26
CA MET A 25 -29.91 14.04 1.21
C MET A 25 -30.14 15.54 1.03
N ASN A 26 -29.07 16.28 0.75
CA ASN A 26 -29.19 17.55 0.06
C ASN A 26 -28.14 17.64 -1.06
N ASN A 27 -28.65 17.72 -2.29
CA ASN A 27 -27.93 18.01 -3.52
C ASN A 27 -27.48 19.47 -3.53
N ARG A 28 -26.29 19.76 -4.08
CA ARG A 28 -26.06 20.97 -4.90
C ARG A 28 -24.78 20.87 -5.72
N ASP A 29 -24.95 21.37 -6.94
CA ASP A 29 -24.07 21.40 -8.09
C ASP A 29 -22.76 22.18 -7.94
N SER A 30 -21.91 21.91 -8.93
CA SER A 30 -21.08 22.85 -9.70
C SER A 30 -19.57 22.82 -9.45
N GLY A 31 -18.82 22.75 -10.56
CA GLY A 31 -17.38 23.05 -10.55
C GLY A 31 -16.55 22.24 -11.54
N GLN A 32 -16.73 22.47 -12.84
CA GLN A 32 -15.68 22.20 -13.83
C GLN A 32 -14.44 23.03 -13.47
N ALA A 33 -13.35 22.38 -13.04
CA ALA A 33 -12.05 23.01 -12.93
C ALA A 33 -10.90 22.01 -13.12
N ASN A 34 -10.25 22.13 -14.28
CA ASN A 34 -8.80 22.06 -14.48
C ASN A 34 -8.04 20.73 -14.17
N VAL A 35 -7.90 19.89 -15.20
CA VAL A 35 -7.30 18.54 -15.14
C VAL A 35 -5.74 18.53 -15.16
N ASN A 36 -5.06 19.68 -15.16
CA ASN A 36 -3.61 19.75 -15.41
C ASN A 36 -2.70 20.16 -14.23
N ALA A 37 -3.18 20.15 -12.98
CA ALA A 37 -2.38 20.54 -11.80
C ALA A 37 -2.00 19.39 -10.83
N SER A 38 -2.42 18.15 -11.08
CA SER A 38 -2.37 17.05 -10.07
C SER A 38 -1.21 16.05 -10.23
N VAL A 39 -0.01 16.49 -10.61
CA VAL A 39 1.21 15.64 -10.63
C VAL A 39 2.29 16.17 -9.67
N ARG A 40 1.88 16.70 -8.50
CA ARG A 40 2.77 16.82 -7.35
C ARG A 40 2.75 15.48 -6.59
N SER A 41 3.92 14.87 -6.53
CA SER A 41 4.18 13.52 -6.02
C SER A 41 3.74 13.34 -4.57
N VAL A 42 2.85 12.38 -4.33
CA VAL A 42 2.52 11.83 -3.00
C VAL A 42 3.64 10.89 -2.51
N SER A 43 4.86 11.42 -2.40
CA SER A 43 5.99 10.78 -1.70
C SER A 43 6.46 11.74 -0.61
N SER A 44 5.82 11.68 0.55
CA SER A 44 6.08 12.62 1.63
C SER A 44 6.61 11.89 2.85
N LEU A 45 7.85 11.39 2.76
CA LEU A 45 8.75 11.79 3.84
C LEU A 45 8.83 13.30 3.73
N ASP A 46 8.56 14.04 4.80
CA ASP A 46 8.73 15.48 4.76
C ASP A 46 10.12 15.79 4.18
N ASP A 47 10.20 16.65 3.17
CA ASP A 47 11.43 17.01 2.46
C ASP A 47 12.57 17.40 3.45
N LYS A 48 12.17 17.87 4.64
CA LYS A 48 13.03 18.21 5.79
C LYS A 48 13.67 17.04 6.55
N SER A 49 13.13 15.81 6.49
CA SER A 49 13.73 14.66 7.19
C SER A 49 14.81 14.01 6.34
N VAL A 50 14.59 13.90 5.03
CA VAL A 50 15.61 13.44 4.07
C VAL A 50 16.77 14.44 4.00
N SER A 51 16.52 15.75 4.16
CA SER A 51 17.57 16.78 4.14
C SER A 51 18.57 16.73 5.31
N ARG A 52 18.36 15.88 6.34
CA ARG A 52 19.25 15.77 7.52
C ARG A 52 20.29 14.65 7.42
N LEU A 53 20.22 13.80 6.40
CA LEU A 53 21.16 12.69 6.22
C LEU A 53 22.51 13.17 5.67
N THR A 54 23.60 12.77 6.30
CA THR A 54 24.98 13.08 5.87
C THR A 54 25.79 11.79 5.70
N LYS A 55 26.76 11.78 4.78
CA LYS A 55 27.50 10.55 4.42
C LYS A 55 28.31 9.94 5.56
N HIS A 56 28.68 10.75 6.55
CA HIS A 56 29.57 10.36 7.65
C HIS A 56 28.82 10.06 8.95
N MET A 57 27.50 10.18 8.97
CA MET A 57 26.72 9.82 10.15
C MET A 57 26.75 8.30 10.37
N SER A 58 26.71 7.90 11.63
CA SER A 58 26.63 6.49 12.01
C SER A 58 25.30 5.87 11.58
N VAL A 59 25.29 4.55 11.42
CA VAL A 59 24.08 3.78 11.08
C VAL A 59 22.92 4.05 12.07
N PRO A 60 23.10 4.05 13.40
CA PRO A 60 22.01 4.34 14.34
C PRO A 60 21.44 5.74 14.15
N ALA A 61 22.30 6.75 13.98
CA ALA A 61 21.88 8.12 13.76
C ALA A 61 21.08 8.28 12.46
N ALA A 62 21.52 7.64 11.38
CA ALA A 62 20.78 7.64 10.12
C ALA A 62 19.43 6.90 10.22
N PHE A 63 19.40 5.77 10.93
CA PHE A 63 18.16 5.04 11.17
C PHE A 63 17.16 5.91 11.92
N PHE A 64 17.58 6.55 13.02
CA PHE A 64 16.72 7.44 13.79
C PHE A 64 16.16 8.57 12.93
N ALA A 65 17.03 9.27 12.19
CA ALA A 65 16.66 10.38 11.33
C ALA A 65 15.63 9.99 10.25
N LEU A 66 15.64 8.73 9.80
CA LEU A 66 14.70 8.18 8.83
C LEU A 66 13.41 7.65 9.48
N ALA A 67 13.53 6.94 10.59
CA ALA A 67 12.43 6.19 11.20
C ALA A 67 11.55 7.06 12.11
N ASP A 68 12.14 7.94 12.93
CA ASP A 68 11.41 8.76 13.90
C ASP A 68 10.32 9.63 13.25
N PRO A 69 10.57 10.35 12.14
CA PRO A 69 9.52 11.13 11.47
C PRO A 69 8.37 10.24 10.97
N VAL A 70 8.67 9.05 10.46
CA VAL A 70 7.65 8.12 9.95
C VAL A 70 6.85 7.52 11.10
N VAL A 71 7.50 7.18 12.21
CA VAL A 71 6.83 6.77 13.45
C VAL A 71 5.90 7.87 13.95
N GLY A 72 6.36 9.11 13.99
CA GLY A 72 5.54 10.28 14.31
C GLY A 72 4.32 10.41 13.39
N GLN A 73 4.49 10.20 12.09
CA GLN A 73 3.37 10.18 11.14
C GLN A 73 2.39 9.04 11.43
N VAL A 74 2.86 7.82 11.68
CA VAL A 74 1.98 6.68 12.01
C VAL A 74 1.14 6.98 13.25
N THR A 75 1.79 7.45 14.33
CA THR A 75 1.12 7.82 15.58
C THR A 75 0.11 8.96 15.38
N ALA A 76 0.51 10.05 14.72
CA ALA A 76 -0.37 11.18 14.48
C ALA A 76 -1.59 10.80 13.62
N ARG A 77 -1.40 9.97 12.58
CA ARG A 77 -2.50 9.51 11.74
C ARG A 77 -3.39 8.50 12.47
N ALA A 78 -2.84 7.64 13.33
CA ALA A 78 -3.66 6.76 14.17
C ALA A 78 -4.60 7.58 15.08
N HIS A 79 -4.10 8.62 15.75
CA HIS A 79 -4.92 9.53 16.57
C HIS A 79 -5.99 10.27 15.76
N GLN A 80 -5.64 10.76 14.56
CA GLN A 80 -6.60 11.39 13.66
C GLN A 80 -7.70 10.41 13.20
N LEU A 81 -7.35 9.14 12.96
CA LEU A 81 -8.31 8.11 12.57
C LEU A 81 -9.34 7.82 13.66
N VAL A 82 -8.93 7.85 14.94
CA VAL A 82 -9.83 7.61 16.08
C VAL A 82 -10.79 8.77 16.31
N SER A 83 -10.41 10.00 15.96
CA SER A 83 -11.22 11.20 16.19
C SER A 83 -12.17 11.53 15.03
N GLN A 84 -11.65 11.70 13.82
CA GLN A 84 -12.42 12.10 12.62
C GLN A 84 -11.72 11.64 11.33
N GLY A 85 -11.36 10.36 11.23
CA GLY A 85 -10.58 9.83 10.13
C GLY A 85 -11.31 9.81 8.79
N ASP A 86 -10.72 10.41 7.76
CA ASP A 86 -11.18 10.31 6.37
C ASP A 86 -10.35 9.30 5.54
N ALA A 87 -10.74 9.12 4.28
CA ALA A 87 -10.05 8.22 3.35
C ALA A 87 -8.59 8.64 3.09
N GLU A 88 -8.31 9.95 3.12
CA GLU A 88 -6.96 10.48 2.93
C GLU A 88 -6.05 10.13 4.13
N THR A 89 -6.59 10.23 5.35
CA THR A 89 -5.88 9.87 6.58
C THR A 89 -5.54 8.38 6.61
N LEU A 90 -6.48 7.51 6.22
CA LEU A 90 -6.23 6.07 6.06
C LEU A 90 -5.14 5.79 5.01
N HIS A 91 -5.18 6.52 3.89
CA HIS A 91 -4.18 6.41 2.84
C HIS A 91 -2.78 6.78 3.36
N LYS A 92 -2.66 7.94 4.03
CA LYS A 92 -1.39 8.42 4.60
C LYS A 92 -0.85 7.47 5.67
N PHE A 93 -1.71 6.96 6.56
CA PHE A 93 -1.35 5.95 7.55
C PHE A 93 -0.76 4.68 6.89
N ARG A 94 -1.42 4.15 5.85
CA ARG A 94 -0.92 3.00 5.07
C ARG A 94 0.40 3.28 4.36
N VAL A 95 0.61 4.51 3.88
CA VAL A 95 1.86 4.91 3.24
C VAL A 95 2.99 4.89 4.25
N ALA A 96 2.80 5.49 5.43
CA ALA A 96 3.79 5.54 6.50
C ALA A 96 4.16 4.13 7.01
N LEU A 97 3.19 3.25 7.27
CA LEU A 97 3.46 1.86 7.65
C LEU A 97 4.25 1.09 6.57
N ARG A 98 3.99 1.35 5.28
CA ARG A 98 4.76 0.72 4.20
C ARG A 98 6.18 1.26 4.13
N GLN A 99 6.39 2.53 4.44
CA GLN A 99 7.72 3.12 4.57
C GLN A 99 8.49 2.48 5.73
N LEU A 100 7.87 2.33 6.92
CA LEU A 100 8.48 1.60 8.04
C LEU A 100 8.87 0.18 7.65
N ARG A 101 8.01 -0.57 6.95
CA ARG A 101 8.35 -1.92 6.45
C ARG A 101 9.56 -1.93 5.54
N ALA A 102 9.72 -0.92 4.69
CA ALA A 102 10.88 -0.79 3.82
C ALA A 102 12.15 -0.42 4.60
N LEU A 103 12.05 0.48 5.59
CA LEU A 103 13.15 0.81 6.51
C LEU A 103 13.59 -0.41 7.31
N TRP A 104 12.68 -1.11 7.99
CA TRP A 104 13.00 -2.33 8.73
C TRP A 104 13.51 -3.47 7.84
N TRP A 105 13.14 -3.49 6.56
CA TRP A 105 13.77 -4.41 5.61
C TRP A 105 15.21 -3.98 5.27
N ALA A 106 15.48 -2.68 5.17
CA ALA A 106 16.80 -2.16 4.88
C ALA A 106 17.78 -2.48 6.04
N PHE A 107 17.38 -2.20 7.27
CA PHE A 107 18.20 -2.37 8.48
C PHE A 107 18.19 -3.78 9.10
N ALA A 108 17.33 -4.68 8.61
CA ALA A 108 17.27 -6.08 9.06
C ALA A 108 18.61 -6.82 9.26
N PRO A 109 19.68 -6.62 8.46
CA PRO A 109 20.95 -7.30 8.68
C PRO A 109 21.69 -6.90 9.97
N LEU A 110 21.31 -5.77 10.56
CA LEU A 110 21.92 -5.17 11.75
C LEU A 110 20.99 -5.31 12.97
N MET A 111 20.06 -6.25 12.90
CA MET A 111 19.03 -6.51 13.90
C MET A 111 18.93 -8.01 14.10
N ASP A 112 18.31 -8.42 15.20
CA ASP A 112 17.83 -9.79 15.29
C ASP A 112 16.85 -10.10 14.15
N SER A 113 17.09 -11.22 13.47
CA SER A 113 16.37 -11.57 12.24
C SER A 113 14.90 -11.93 12.50
N ALA A 114 14.61 -12.53 13.67
CA ALA A 114 13.26 -12.91 14.06
C ALA A 114 12.46 -11.67 14.45
N GLN A 115 13.04 -10.78 15.26
CA GLN A 115 12.43 -9.51 15.63
C GLN A 115 12.20 -8.62 14.42
N ALA A 116 13.20 -8.44 13.54
CA ALA A 116 13.02 -7.64 12.33
C ALA A 116 11.92 -8.19 11.41
N LYS A 117 11.69 -9.51 11.41
CA LYS A 117 10.56 -10.12 10.69
C LYS A 117 9.24 -9.83 11.40
N LEU A 118 9.18 -10.03 12.72
CA LEU A 118 7.99 -9.78 13.54
C LEU A 118 7.49 -8.34 13.34
N GLU A 119 8.36 -7.34 13.45
CA GLU A 119 7.95 -5.93 13.29
C GLU A 119 7.42 -5.63 11.87
N ARG A 120 8.07 -6.20 10.84
CA ARG A 120 7.60 -6.02 9.44
C ARG A 120 6.25 -6.67 9.20
N ASP A 121 5.97 -7.79 9.85
CA ASP A 121 4.70 -8.50 9.77
C ASP A 121 3.62 -7.74 10.55
N GLU A 122 3.95 -7.14 11.68
CA GLU A 122 3.02 -6.28 12.43
C GLU A 122 2.67 -5.00 11.66
N PHE A 123 3.65 -4.30 11.10
CA PHE A 123 3.37 -3.17 10.21
C PHE A 123 2.55 -3.59 8.97
N LYS A 124 2.73 -4.84 8.48
CA LYS A 124 1.91 -5.39 7.38
C LYS A 124 0.47 -5.56 7.84
N ARG A 125 0.26 -6.12 9.04
CA ARG A 125 -1.05 -6.34 9.63
C ARG A 125 -1.79 -5.02 9.83
N LEU A 126 -1.16 -4.03 10.48
CA LEU A 126 -1.73 -2.69 10.68
C LEU A 126 -2.08 -2.01 9.35
N ALA A 127 -1.21 -2.12 8.35
CA ALA A 127 -1.50 -1.56 7.03
C ALA A 127 -2.66 -2.30 6.35
N GLY A 128 -2.79 -3.60 6.58
CA GLY A 128 -3.88 -4.45 6.09
C GLY A 128 -5.24 -4.06 6.67
N VAL A 129 -5.31 -3.80 7.98
CA VAL A 129 -6.52 -3.32 8.67
C VAL A 129 -7.03 -2.04 8.00
N ALA A 130 -6.19 -1.02 7.85
CA ALA A 130 -6.57 0.20 7.13
C ALA A 130 -6.81 -0.01 5.62
N GLY A 131 -6.39 -1.15 5.08
CA GLY A 131 -6.54 -1.48 3.67
C GLY A 131 -7.93 -1.89 3.26
N ASP A 132 -8.64 -2.53 4.17
CA ASP A 132 -9.95 -3.07 3.87
C ASP A 132 -10.92 -1.95 3.42
N THR A 133 -10.99 -0.85 4.16
CA THR A 133 -11.75 0.34 3.76
C THR A 133 -11.32 0.88 2.39
N ARG A 134 -10.01 0.99 2.14
CA ARG A 134 -9.47 1.51 0.89
C ARG A 134 -9.85 0.63 -0.30
N ASP A 135 -9.92 -0.68 -0.12
CA ASP A 135 -10.29 -1.60 -1.20
C ASP A 135 -11.75 -1.38 -1.63
N TRP A 136 -12.64 -1.00 -0.70
CA TRP A 136 -14.00 -0.54 -1.05
C TRP A 136 -13.99 0.81 -1.77
N ASP A 137 -13.18 1.77 -1.34
CA ASP A 137 -13.02 3.06 -2.05
C ASP A 137 -12.53 2.85 -3.50
N VAL A 138 -11.55 1.95 -3.69
CA VAL A 138 -11.02 1.59 -5.01
C VAL A 138 -12.12 0.97 -5.86
N LEU A 139 -12.85 -0.01 -5.32
CA LEU A 139 -13.94 -0.69 -6.01
C LEU A 139 -15.02 0.31 -6.46
N CYS A 140 -15.47 1.20 -5.58
CA CYS A 140 -16.45 2.23 -5.91
C CYS A 140 -15.95 3.16 -7.04
N ALA A 141 -14.69 3.59 -6.98
CA ALA A 141 -14.08 4.44 -8.00
C ALA A 141 -13.94 3.72 -9.36
N LEU A 142 -13.56 2.44 -9.35
CA LEU A 142 -13.48 1.62 -10.57
C LEU A 142 -14.84 1.48 -11.23
N LEU A 143 -15.87 1.17 -10.46
CA LEU A 143 -17.24 1.04 -10.95
C LEU A 143 -17.78 2.36 -11.48
N SER A 144 -17.54 3.47 -10.78
CA SER A 144 -17.95 4.81 -11.25
C SER A 144 -17.31 5.20 -12.59
N SER A 145 -16.11 4.69 -12.89
CA SER A 145 -15.45 4.90 -14.18
C SER A 145 -16.01 4.03 -15.32
N ALA A 146 -16.81 3.00 -14.99
CA ALA A 146 -17.37 2.04 -15.93
C ALA A 146 -18.65 2.58 -16.59
N ARG A 147 -18.52 3.54 -17.52
CA ARG A 147 -19.65 4.18 -18.24
C ARG A 147 -20.65 3.20 -18.87
N GLN A 148 -20.21 2.00 -19.24
CA GLN A 148 -21.05 0.95 -19.85
C GLN A 148 -21.93 0.20 -18.84
N CYS A 149 -21.74 0.44 -17.54
CA CYS A 149 -22.45 -0.23 -16.46
C CYS A 149 -23.19 0.76 -15.55
N SER A 150 -23.47 1.99 -15.99
CA SER A 150 -23.99 3.07 -15.10
C SER A 150 -25.21 2.65 -14.29
N ALA A 151 -26.22 2.03 -14.93
CA ALA A 151 -27.42 1.55 -14.26
C ALA A 151 -27.13 0.44 -13.22
N ILE A 152 -26.19 -0.46 -13.53
CA ILE A 152 -25.79 -1.56 -12.63
C ILE A 152 -25.02 -0.99 -11.43
N VAL A 153 -24.20 0.03 -11.66
CA VAL A 153 -23.41 0.70 -10.62
C VAL A 153 -24.32 1.50 -9.68
N GLU A 154 -25.36 2.15 -10.21
CA GLU A 154 -26.38 2.83 -9.41
C GLU A 154 -27.11 1.86 -8.48
N ASN A 155 -27.46 0.66 -8.97
CA ASN A 155 -28.10 -0.38 -8.16
C ASN A 155 -27.18 -0.95 -7.06
N LEU A 156 -25.88 -1.07 -7.35
CA LEU A 156 -24.88 -1.59 -6.41
C LEU A 156 -24.46 -0.57 -5.34
N ALA A 157 -24.54 0.74 -5.65
CA ALA A 157 -23.97 1.80 -4.83
C ALA A 157 -24.42 1.77 -3.35
N PRO A 158 -25.72 1.57 -3.02
CA PRO A 158 -26.14 1.51 -1.61
C PRO A 158 -25.50 0.35 -0.85
N ALA A 159 -25.44 -0.83 -1.45
CA ALA A 159 -24.84 -2.01 -0.81
C ALA A 159 -23.32 -1.85 -0.61
N LEU A 160 -22.63 -1.26 -1.60
CA LEU A 160 -21.19 -0.96 -1.49
C LEU A 160 -20.91 0.09 -0.40
N ALA A 161 -21.77 1.10 -0.27
CA ALA A 161 -21.65 2.11 0.78
C ALA A 161 -21.79 1.49 2.18
N VAL A 162 -22.74 0.56 2.37
CA VAL A 162 -22.88 -0.19 3.63
C VAL A 162 -21.63 -0.99 3.95
N GLN A 163 -21.08 -1.74 2.97
CA GLN A 163 -19.87 -2.54 3.20
C GLN A 163 -18.64 -1.68 3.50
N ARG A 164 -18.53 -0.53 2.84
CA ARG A 164 -17.49 0.45 3.11
C ARG A 164 -17.57 0.98 4.55
N GLU A 165 -18.78 1.31 5.02
CA GLU A 165 -18.99 1.81 6.38
C GLU A 165 -18.67 0.75 7.46
N LEU A 166 -19.05 -0.50 7.21
CA LEU A 166 -18.69 -1.63 8.07
C LEU A 166 -17.17 -1.84 8.15
N ALA A 167 -16.48 -1.79 7.00
CA ALA A 167 -15.03 -1.88 6.95
C ALA A 167 -14.33 -0.73 7.69
N LEU A 168 -14.86 0.49 7.56
CA LEU A 168 -14.38 1.67 8.25
C LEU A 168 -14.55 1.53 9.76
N SER A 169 -15.73 1.13 10.21
CA SER A 169 -16.04 0.88 11.62
C SER A 169 -15.13 -0.21 12.22
N SER A 170 -14.90 -1.30 11.49
CA SER A 170 -13.99 -2.38 11.92
C SER A 170 -12.53 -1.94 12.00
N THR A 171 -12.08 -1.15 11.01
CA THR A 171 -10.77 -0.50 10.99
C THR A 171 -10.58 0.35 12.25
N TRP A 172 -11.58 1.19 12.57
CA TRP A 172 -11.54 2.05 13.75
C TRP A 172 -11.51 1.28 15.05
N ALA A 173 -12.38 0.29 15.22
CA ALA A 173 -12.38 -0.54 16.43
C ALA A 173 -11.00 -1.18 16.65
N THR A 174 -10.42 -1.75 15.60
CA THR A 174 -9.11 -2.41 15.68
C THR A 174 -7.99 -1.44 16.02
N LEU A 175 -7.95 -0.26 15.40
CA LEU A 175 -6.90 0.74 15.64
C LEU A 175 -7.06 1.44 17.00
N LYS A 176 -8.30 1.66 17.47
CA LYS A 176 -8.57 2.24 18.79
C LYS A 176 -8.09 1.34 19.94
N HIS A 177 -8.20 0.03 19.76
CA HIS A 177 -7.70 -0.94 20.74
C HIS A 177 -6.20 -1.22 20.62
N ALA A 178 -5.58 -0.85 19.51
CA ALA A 178 -4.15 -0.97 19.35
C ALA A 178 -3.47 0.22 20.05
N ASP A 179 -2.60 -0.06 21.03
CA ASP A 179 -1.71 0.95 21.61
C ASP A 179 -0.56 1.26 20.64
N ILE A 180 -0.92 1.87 19.50
CA ILE A 180 -0.02 2.11 18.37
C ILE A 180 1.12 3.02 18.79
N GLU A 181 0.85 4.05 19.60
CA GLU A 181 1.88 5.00 20.03
C GLU A 181 2.96 4.32 20.88
N THR A 182 2.56 3.59 21.91
CA THR A 182 3.50 2.87 22.78
C THR A 182 4.25 1.81 22.00
N HIS A 183 3.55 1.04 21.15
CA HIS A 183 4.18 0.03 20.31
C HIS A 183 5.22 0.64 19.36
N MET A 184 4.88 1.70 18.63
CA MET A 184 5.81 2.33 17.68
C MET A 184 7.04 2.95 18.38
N ARG A 185 6.86 3.57 19.56
CA ARG A 185 7.99 4.06 20.37
C ARG A 185 8.87 2.93 20.86
N SER A 186 8.28 1.85 21.39
CA SER A 186 9.01 0.68 21.87
C SER A 186 9.85 0.05 20.75
N VAL A 187 9.24 -0.14 19.57
CA VAL A 187 9.91 -0.71 18.39
C VAL A 187 11.04 0.17 17.88
N LEU A 188 10.85 1.49 17.87
CA LEU A 188 11.91 2.45 17.49
C LEU A 188 13.10 2.37 18.46
N LEU A 189 12.85 2.49 19.77
CA LEU A 189 13.90 2.49 20.79
C LEU A 189 14.61 1.13 20.91
N GLY A 190 13.87 0.03 20.87
CA GLY A 190 14.44 -1.32 20.90
C GLY A 190 15.31 -1.62 19.69
N THR A 191 14.95 -1.08 18.53
CA THR A 191 15.79 -1.14 17.33
C THR A 191 17.07 -0.31 17.47
N LEU A 192 16.96 0.93 17.98
CA LEU A 192 18.13 1.80 18.13
C LEU A 192 19.21 1.14 19.00
N ARG A 193 18.81 0.52 20.11
CA ARG A 193 19.73 -0.21 21.00
C ARG A 193 20.50 -1.32 20.29
N GLN A 194 19.85 -2.09 19.41
CA GLN A 194 20.53 -3.12 18.61
C GLN A 194 21.51 -2.50 17.60
N LEU A 195 21.14 -1.38 16.99
CA LEU A 195 22.00 -0.72 16.02
C LEU A 195 23.23 -0.09 16.68
N GLU A 196 23.12 0.40 17.92
CA GLU A 196 24.23 0.94 18.69
C GLU A 196 25.37 -0.08 18.90
N GLU A 197 25.06 -1.38 18.95
CA GLU A 197 26.06 -2.46 19.05
C GLU A 197 26.93 -2.59 17.79
N HIS A 198 26.49 -2.06 16.65
CA HIS A 198 27.20 -2.13 15.37
C HIS A 198 28.19 -0.97 15.12
N GLY A 199 28.30 -0.03 16.07
CA GLY A 199 29.31 1.05 16.08
C GLY A 199 29.16 2.12 15.00
N ASP A 200 30.24 2.88 14.77
CA ASP A 200 30.25 4.08 13.92
C ASP A 200 30.51 3.79 12.43
N GLU A 201 30.07 2.65 11.89
CA GLU A 201 30.22 2.40 10.46
C GLU A 201 29.50 3.50 9.65
N PRO A 202 30.15 4.12 8.65
CA PRO A 202 29.52 5.14 7.81
C PRO A 202 28.31 4.57 7.05
N VAL A 203 27.16 5.24 7.19
CA VAL A 203 25.89 4.76 6.61
C VAL A 203 25.90 4.67 5.07
N ASN A 204 26.77 5.41 4.38
CA ASN A 204 26.78 5.46 2.91
C ASN A 204 27.06 4.09 2.27
N LYS A 205 28.05 3.34 2.76
CA LYS A 205 28.38 1.98 2.26
C LYS A 205 27.23 1.00 2.51
N PHE A 206 26.60 1.12 3.68
CA PHE A 206 25.42 0.35 4.03
C PHE A 206 24.27 0.66 3.05
N ALA A 207 23.95 1.94 2.84
CA ALA A 207 22.88 2.38 1.94
C ALA A 207 23.08 1.87 0.51
N GLU A 208 24.28 2.00 -0.06
CA GLU A 208 24.61 1.47 -1.39
C GLU A 208 24.37 -0.04 -1.47
N THR A 209 24.83 -0.78 -0.46
CA THR A 209 24.66 -2.24 -0.41
C THR A 209 23.19 -2.64 -0.37
N ARG A 210 22.37 -1.91 0.40
CA ARG A 210 20.92 -2.15 0.48
C ARG A 210 20.20 -1.82 -0.83
N VAL A 211 20.56 -0.72 -1.49
CA VAL A 211 20.01 -0.36 -2.80
C VAL A 211 20.36 -1.41 -3.85
N ARG A 212 21.63 -1.82 -3.97
CA ARG A 212 22.06 -2.88 -4.89
C ARG A 212 21.30 -4.18 -4.67
N LYS A 213 21.01 -4.54 -3.41
CA LYS A 213 20.20 -5.72 -3.08
C LYS A 213 18.75 -5.58 -3.56
N ALA A 214 18.14 -4.41 -3.40
CA ALA A 214 16.78 -4.14 -3.88
C ALA A 214 16.71 -4.13 -5.42
N GLU A 215 17.70 -3.56 -6.10
CA GLU A 215 17.83 -3.61 -7.56
C GLU A 215 17.94 -5.04 -8.08
N LYS A 216 18.79 -5.86 -7.44
CA LYS A 216 18.93 -7.29 -7.78
C LYS A 216 17.60 -8.02 -7.59
N ALA A 217 16.87 -7.77 -6.50
CA ALA A 217 15.56 -8.37 -6.27
C ALA A 217 14.54 -7.98 -7.36
N LEU A 218 14.47 -6.69 -7.73
CA LEU A 218 13.62 -6.22 -8.82
C LEU A 218 13.99 -6.89 -10.14
N ARG A 219 15.28 -6.90 -10.51
CA ARG A 219 15.75 -7.56 -11.74
C ARG A 219 15.39 -9.04 -11.77
N THR A 220 15.54 -9.75 -10.65
CA THR A 220 15.16 -11.16 -10.55
C THR A 220 13.66 -11.37 -10.74
N SER A 221 12.82 -10.56 -10.07
CA SER A 221 11.36 -10.63 -10.23
C SER A 221 10.92 -10.34 -11.67
N ILE A 222 11.52 -9.36 -12.34
CA ILE A 222 11.24 -9.06 -13.75
C ILE A 222 11.63 -10.24 -14.65
N LYS A 223 12.80 -10.86 -14.41
CA LYS A 223 13.22 -12.07 -15.15
C LYS A 223 12.24 -13.23 -14.95
N GLN A 224 11.72 -13.42 -13.75
CA GLN A 224 10.72 -14.47 -13.46
C GLN A 224 9.40 -14.19 -14.17
N ALA A 225 8.90 -12.96 -14.15
CA ALA A 225 7.70 -12.55 -14.89
C ALA A 225 7.83 -12.73 -16.41
N HIS A 226 9.06 -12.78 -16.94
CA HIS A 226 9.32 -13.04 -18.36
C HIS A 226 9.45 -14.51 -18.73
N ARG A 227 9.46 -15.45 -17.78
CA ARG A 227 9.61 -16.89 -18.07
C ARG A 227 8.43 -17.45 -18.88
N HIS A 228 7.25 -16.86 -18.72
CA HIS A 228 6.04 -17.29 -19.40
C HIS A 228 5.62 -16.29 -20.48
N LYS A 229 5.06 -16.82 -21.59
CA LYS A 229 4.53 -15.99 -22.69
C LYS A 229 3.46 -15.01 -22.19
N LEU A 230 2.78 -15.34 -21.10
CA LEU A 230 1.90 -14.49 -20.30
C LEU A 230 2.26 -14.67 -18.81
N PRO A 231 2.82 -13.66 -18.12
CA PRO A 231 2.96 -13.72 -16.67
C PRO A 231 1.58 -13.81 -16.03
N ASP A 232 1.47 -14.63 -14.99
CA ASP A 232 0.34 -14.58 -14.08
C ASP A 232 0.38 -13.31 -13.22
N PHE A 233 -0.70 -13.07 -12.49
CA PHE A 233 -0.80 -11.93 -11.59
C PHE A 233 0.27 -11.96 -10.50
N ASP A 234 0.60 -13.14 -9.99
CA ASP A 234 1.51 -13.31 -8.85
C ASP A 234 2.94 -12.87 -9.21
N ALA A 235 3.44 -13.25 -10.39
CA ALA A 235 4.73 -12.80 -10.86
C ALA A 235 4.79 -11.26 -11.04
N LEU A 236 3.70 -10.64 -11.49
CA LEU A 236 3.58 -9.19 -11.60
C LEU A 236 3.46 -8.49 -10.23
N HIS A 237 2.83 -9.16 -9.27
CA HIS A 237 2.71 -8.69 -7.91
C HIS A 237 4.08 -8.65 -7.21
N GLU A 238 4.91 -9.68 -7.39
CA GLU A 238 6.28 -9.70 -6.88
C GLU A 238 7.15 -8.57 -7.45
N VAL A 239 7.01 -8.33 -8.76
CA VAL A 239 7.66 -7.19 -9.42
C VAL A 239 7.21 -5.86 -8.81
N ARG A 240 5.92 -5.70 -8.49
CA ARG A 240 5.37 -4.50 -7.82
C ARG A 240 5.96 -4.34 -6.42
N ILE A 241 6.05 -5.42 -5.63
CA ILE A 241 6.62 -5.39 -4.28
C ILE A 241 8.09 -4.97 -4.34
N ALA A 242 8.89 -5.62 -5.20
CA ALA A 242 10.30 -5.31 -5.35
C ALA A 242 10.52 -3.88 -5.84
N GLY A 243 9.69 -3.41 -6.78
CA GLY A 243 9.73 -2.05 -7.30
C GLY A 243 9.43 -1.01 -6.21
N LYS A 244 8.39 -1.21 -5.39
CA LYS A 244 8.06 -0.30 -4.29
C LYS A 244 9.20 -0.20 -3.28
N LYS A 245 9.79 -1.34 -2.92
CA LYS A 245 10.93 -1.41 -2.03
C LYS A 245 12.12 -0.62 -2.57
N LEU A 246 12.50 -0.83 -3.83
CA LEU A 246 13.59 -0.07 -4.45
C LEU A 246 13.28 1.44 -4.46
N ARG A 247 12.05 1.84 -4.82
CA ARG A 247 11.65 3.25 -4.81
C ARG A 247 11.85 3.87 -3.42
N TYR A 248 11.33 3.24 -2.38
CA TYR A 248 11.49 3.76 -1.02
C TYR A 248 12.95 3.85 -0.59
N LEU A 249 13.78 2.84 -0.89
CA LEU A 249 15.20 2.91 -0.54
C LEU A 249 15.94 4.03 -1.30
N LEU A 250 15.61 4.26 -2.57
CA LEU A 250 16.17 5.37 -3.34
C LEU A 250 15.72 6.72 -2.77
N GLU A 251 14.47 6.86 -2.35
CA GLU A 251 13.95 8.07 -1.69
C GLU A 251 14.63 8.31 -0.32
N PHE A 252 14.77 7.25 0.50
CA PHE A 252 15.36 7.34 1.84
C PHE A 252 16.84 7.69 1.79
N PHE A 253 17.59 7.03 0.91
CA PHE A 253 19.04 7.17 0.88
C PHE A 253 19.51 8.16 -0.19
N ALA A 254 18.62 8.89 -0.86
CA ALA A 254 19.00 9.87 -1.89
C ALA A 254 20.18 10.78 -1.51
N PRO A 255 20.27 11.35 -0.28
CA PRO A 255 21.40 12.18 0.13
C PRO A 255 22.73 11.43 0.32
N LEU A 256 22.66 10.11 0.53
CA LEU A 256 23.81 9.26 0.82
C LEU A 256 24.40 8.62 -0.44
N LEU A 257 23.59 8.47 -1.49
CA LEU A 257 23.96 7.82 -2.73
C LEU A 257 24.71 8.77 -3.67
N ALA A 258 25.63 8.23 -4.45
CA ALA A 258 26.30 8.99 -5.51
C ALA A 258 25.40 9.10 -6.76
N GLY A 259 25.25 10.31 -7.30
CA GLY A 259 24.52 10.57 -8.54
C GLY A 259 23.03 10.90 -8.34
N HIS A 260 22.35 11.21 -9.45
CA HIS A 260 20.94 11.59 -9.44
C HIS A 260 20.03 10.40 -9.79
N HIS A 261 19.25 9.94 -8.83
CA HIS A 261 18.34 8.81 -9.00
C HIS A 261 16.91 9.20 -9.39
N ASP A 262 16.61 10.50 -9.54
CA ASP A 262 15.25 11.00 -9.85
C ASP A 262 14.68 10.39 -11.13
N LYS A 263 15.51 10.20 -12.16
CA LYS A 263 15.10 9.55 -13.41
C LYS A 263 14.68 8.09 -13.16
N ASN A 264 15.40 7.38 -12.30
CA ASN A 264 15.08 5.99 -11.95
C ASN A 264 13.82 5.92 -11.08
N ILE A 265 13.67 6.82 -10.12
CA ILE A 265 12.46 6.96 -9.29
C ILE A 265 11.24 7.24 -10.18
N LYS A 266 11.31 8.21 -11.09
CA LYS A 266 10.22 8.52 -12.05
C LYS A 266 9.85 7.34 -12.93
N ARG A 267 10.84 6.60 -13.44
CA ARG A 267 10.61 5.36 -14.20
C ARG A 267 9.90 4.31 -13.35
N LEU A 268 10.35 4.09 -12.11
CA LEU A 268 9.72 3.17 -11.17
C LEU A 268 8.28 3.59 -10.83
N MET A 269 8.00 4.87 -10.65
CA MET A 269 6.64 5.37 -10.39
C MET A 269 5.69 5.11 -11.56
N THR A 270 6.13 5.42 -12.78
CA THR A 270 5.36 5.16 -14.01
C THR A 270 5.02 3.67 -14.12
N PHE A 271 6.02 2.84 -13.87
CA PHE A 271 5.89 1.40 -13.88
C PHE A 271 4.94 0.87 -12.79
N GLN A 272 5.09 1.36 -11.56
CA GLN A 272 4.24 1.00 -10.42
C GLN A 272 2.79 1.42 -10.60
N THR A 273 2.53 2.49 -11.36
CA THR A 273 1.16 2.96 -11.67
C THR A 273 0.41 1.90 -12.47
N GLN A 274 1.04 1.33 -13.51
CA GLN A 274 0.41 0.28 -14.32
C GLN A 274 0.14 -1.00 -13.52
N LEU A 275 1.11 -1.44 -12.71
CA LEU A 275 0.92 -2.58 -11.81
C LEU A 275 -0.08 -2.29 -10.69
N GLY A 276 -0.23 -1.03 -10.29
CA GLY A 276 -1.24 -0.58 -9.34
C GLY A 276 -2.63 -0.74 -9.90
N ASN A 277 -2.86 -0.22 -11.10
CA ASN A 277 -4.14 -0.33 -11.77
C ASN A 277 -4.58 -1.79 -11.94
N LEU A 278 -3.65 -2.72 -12.25
CA LEU A 278 -3.96 -4.16 -12.30
C LEU A 278 -4.34 -4.70 -10.92
N ASN A 279 -3.52 -4.44 -9.90
CA ASN A 279 -3.77 -4.88 -8.52
C ASN A 279 -5.13 -4.40 -8.01
N ASP A 280 -5.47 -3.16 -8.29
CA ASP A 280 -6.72 -2.54 -7.85
C ASP A 280 -7.94 -3.28 -8.40
N VAL A 281 -7.92 -3.71 -9.66
CA VAL A 281 -9.02 -4.51 -10.25
C VAL A 281 -9.05 -5.92 -9.68
N VAL A 282 -7.90 -6.57 -9.51
CA VAL A 282 -7.84 -7.93 -8.97
C VAL A 282 -8.37 -7.98 -7.54
N VAL A 283 -7.93 -7.06 -6.68
CA VAL A 283 -8.41 -6.97 -5.30
C VAL A 283 -9.89 -6.63 -5.25
N SER A 284 -10.36 -5.70 -6.08
CA SER A 284 -11.78 -5.32 -6.14
C SER A 284 -12.68 -6.47 -6.60
N GLU A 285 -12.23 -7.26 -7.59
CA GLU A 285 -12.99 -8.42 -8.08
C GLU A 285 -13.10 -9.51 -7.00
N VAL A 286 -11.99 -9.84 -6.33
CA VAL A 286 -12.00 -10.81 -5.22
C VAL A 286 -12.95 -10.35 -4.13
N LYS A 287 -12.85 -9.08 -3.73
CA LYS A 287 -13.70 -8.51 -2.69
C LYS A 287 -15.18 -8.57 -3.02
N LEU A 288 -15.54 -8.28 -4.27
CA LEU A 288 -16.91 -8.37 -4.76
C LEU A 288 -17.44 -9.82 -4.77
N ARG A 289 -16.59 -10.81 -5.04
CA ARG A 289 -16.97 -12.23 -5.02
C ARG A 289 -17.13 -12.79 -3.61
N GLU A 290 -16.29 -12.36 -2.69
CA GLU A 290 -16.25 -12.89 -1.32
C GLU A 290 -17.25 -12.23 -0.38
N THR A 291 -17.75 -11.04 -0.74
CA THR A 291 -18.70 -10.31 0.10
C THR A 291 -20.12 -10.54 -0.38
N PRO A 292 -21.00 -11.16 0.44
CA PRO A 292 -22.41 -11.23 0.11
C PRO A 292 -23.01 -9.83 0.18
N LEU A 293 -23.47 -9.32 -0.97
CA LEU A 293 -24.14 -8.04 -1.03
C LEU A 293 -25.66 -8.27 -1.03
N SER A 294 -26.33 -7.72 -0.02
CA SER A 294 -27.80 -7.83 0.11
C SER A 294 -28.51 -6.84 -0.81
N GLY A 295 -29.66 -7.24 -1.37
CA GLY A 295 -30.52 -6.36 -2.17
C GLY A 295 -30.06 -6.14 -3.61
N ILE A 296 -29.14 -6.97 -4.13
CA ILE A 296 -28.66 -6.90 -5.51
C ILE A 296 -29.19 -8.06 -6.31
N GLY A 297 -29.69 -7.77 -7.52
CA GLY A 297 -30.10 -8.81 -8.47
C GLY A 297 -28.89 -9.64 -8.93
N GLU A 298 -29.09 -10.96 -9.02
CA GLU A 298 -28.04 -11.90 -9.46
C GLU A 298 -27.45 -11.52 -10.84
N ASN A 299 -28.29 -10.98 -11.72
CA ASN A 299 -27.90 -10.48 -13.03
C ASN A 299 -26.93 -9.28 -12.93
N ASP A 300 -27.20 -8.31 -12.05
CA ASP A 300 -26.38 -7.11 -11.86
C ASP A 300 -24.98 -7.46 -11.32
N LEU A 301 -24.93 -8.38 -10.35
CA LEU A 301 -23.68 -8.90 -9.81
C LEU A 301 -22.88 -9.64 -10.90
N THR A 302 -23.55 -10.51 -11.67
CA THR A 302 -22.92 -11.30 -12.74
C THR A 302 -22.34 -10.40 -13.83
N GLN A 303 -23.10 -9.39 -14.28
CA GLN A 303 -22.62 -8.43 -15.28
C GLN A 303 -21.42 -7.62 -14.79
N THR A 304 -21.45 -7.21 -13.51
CA THR A 304 -20.34 -6.48 -12.89
C THR A 304 -19.07 -7.33 -12.83
N LEU A 305 -19.18 -8.58 -12.39
CA LEU A 305 -18.05 -9.51 -12.34
C LEU A 305 -17.49 -9.82 -13.75
N ASN A 306 -18.36 -9.91 -14.75
CA ASN A 306 -17.95 -10.07 -16.14
C ASN A 306 -17.18 -8.85 -16.66
N TRP A 307 -17.64 -7.64 -16.33
CA TRP A 307 -16.92 -6.42 -16.65
C TRP A 307 -15.54 -6.37 -15.97
N MET A 308 -15.47 -6.67 -14.67
CA MET A 308 -14.20 -6.71 -13.93
C MET A 308 -13.22 -7.73 -14.51
N THR A 309 -13.72 -8.90 -14.91
CA THR A 309 -12.90 -9.93 -15.54
C THR A 309 -12.28 -9.41 -16.85
N LYS A 310 -13.06 -8.74 -17.70
CA LYS A 310 -12.56 -8.10 -18.93
C LYS A 310 -11.53 -7.03 -18.62
N GLU A 311 -11.80 -6.19 -17.63
CA GLU A 311 -10.91 -5.10 -17.21
C GLU A 311 -9.59 -5.64 -16.63
N LYS A 312 -9.63 -6.70 -15.83
CA LYS A 312 -8.46 -7.44 -15.33
C LYS A 312 -7.60 -7.93 -16.49
N THR A 313 -8.20 -8.60 -17.48
CA THR A 313 -7.47 -9.07 -18.68
C THR A 313 -6.85 -7.91 -19.46
N ARG A 314 -7.57 -6.79 -19.62
CA ARG A 314 -7.07 -5.60 -20.32
C ARG A 314 -5.85 -5.00 -19.61
N ARG A 315 -5.92 -4.82 -18.29
CA ARG A 315 -4.83 -4.27 -17.48
C ARG A 315 -3.65 -5.22 -17.37
N LEU A 316 -3.89 -6.53 -17.32
CA LEU A 316 -2.84 -7.55 -17.36
C LEU A 316 -2.01 -7.44 -18.64
N ARG A 317 -2.68 -7.38 -19.80
CA ARG A 317 -2.02 -7.18 -21.10
C ARG A 317 -1.26 -5.85 -21.18
N ALA A 318 -1.80 -4.78 -20.61
CA ALA A 318 -1.13 -3.48 -20.56
C ALA A 318 0.15 -3.51 -19.70
N ALA A 319 0.07 -4.07 -18.49
CA ALA A 319 1.22 -4.25 -17.61
C ALA A 319 2.31 -5.11 -18.28
N GLN A 320 1.90 -6.18 -18.97
CA GLN A 320 2.83 -7.04 -19.70
C GLN A 320 3.58 -6.31 -20.82
N ARG A 321 2.87 -5.55 -21.67
CA ARG A 321 3.52 -4.75 -22.73
C ARG A 321 4.56 -3.80 -22.15
N HIS A 322 4.27 -3.21 -21.00
CA HIS A 322 5.18 -2.30 -20.34
C HIS A 322 6.42 -3.01 -19.79
N ILE A 323 6.28 -4.19 -19.18
CA ILE A 323 7.39 -5.02 -18.68
C ILE A 323 8.31 -5.50 -19.81
N ARG A 324 7.77 -5.83 -20.99
CA ARG A 324 8.57 -6.21 -22.17
C ARG A 324 9.47 -5.08 -22.66
N ARG A 325 8.94 -3.85 -22.74
CA ARG A 325 9.70 -2.67 -23.17
C ARG A 325 10.89 -2.31 -22.25
N ILE A 326 10.88 -2.78 -21.00
CA ILE A 326 11.99 -2.56 -20.06
C ILE A 326 13.18 -3.47 -20.36
N LYS A 327 12.97 -4.63 -21.00
CA LYS A 327 14.06 -5.55 -21.38
C LYS A 327 14.86 -5.04 -22.59
N GLU A 328 14.24 -4.18 -23.40
CA GLU A 328 14.78 -3.66 -24.66
C GLU A 328 15.62 -2.38 -24.48
N ARG A 329 15.84 -1.93 -23.23
CA ARG A 329 16.60 -0.71 -22.88
C ARG A 329 17.56 -0.97 -21.73
#